data_AF-A0A858RHY1-F1
#
_entry.id   AF-A0A858RHY1-F1
#
_cell.length_a   1.000
_cell.length_b   1.000
_cell.length_c   1.000
_cell.angle_alpha   90.00
_cell.angle_beta   90.00
_cell.angle_gamma   90.00
#
_symmetry.space_group_name_H-M   'P 1'
#
loop_
_entity.id
_entity.type
_entity.pdbx_description
1 polymer ?
#
loop_
_entity_poly.entity_id
_entity_poly.type
_entity_poly.pdbx_seq_one_letter_code
_entity_poly.pdbx_strand_id
1 'polypeptide(L)'
;MFFISAACLWASVASAPALTQSTPERVALMNIASSVKFHEDEHQRLPHNWKELSDAWEKPLDEVFPRVKPTVRYEYFHPPLLLRFHEHKAIEVLAMTKKPMMEMTSRQSFSGYTTALKGPGRYLIRRSPEGGWGLEWLDESRIQQLWSTTGRALPIPDTEPERDWVTKARSTIIGRKILWSLAAVFLIGWMAISMKRRRAAMKDAL
;
A
#
# COMPACT_ATOMS: atom_id res chain seq x y z
N MET A 1 -5.35 8.12 -55.31
CA MET A 1 -5.96 7.92 -53.98
C MET A 1 -4.95 7.20 -53.11
N PHE A 2 -4.35 7.89 -52.14
CA PHE A 2 -3.41 7.29 -51.17
C PHE A 2 -4.17 7.05 -49.87
N PHE A 3 -4.34 5.78 -49.49
CA PHE A 3 -4.84 5.39 -48.17
C PHE A 3 -3.70 5.50 -47.17
N ILE A 4 -3.76 6.51 -46.29
CA ILE A 4 -2.91 6.57 -45.11
C ILE A 4 -3.54 5.64 -44.07
N SER A 5 -3.00 4.42 -43.97
CA SER A 5 -3.32 3.51 -42.87
C SER A 5 -2.88 4.13 -41.55
N ALA A 6 -3.85 4.59 -40.75
CA ALA A 6 -3.65 4.93 -39.36
C ALA A 6 -3.34 3.64 -38.58
N ALA A 7 -2.06 3.27 -38.54
CA ALA A 7 -1.58 2.26 -37.63
C ALA A 7 -1.74 2.80 -36.20
N CYS A 8 -2.86 2.44 -35.56
CA CYS A 8 -3.01 2.54 -34.12
C CYS A 8 -1.89 1.70 -33.48
N LEU A 9 -0.79 2.36 -33.12
CA LEU A 9 0.19 1.86 -32.17
C LEU A 9 -0.52 1.72 -30.82
N TRP A 10 -1.12 0.55 -30.62
CA TRP A 10 -1.42 0.05 -29.30
C TRP A 10 -0.07 -0.19 -28.62
N ALA A 11 0.48 0.85 -28.01
CA ALA A 11 1.56 0.71 -27.06
C ALA A 11 1.00 -0.17 -25.94
N SER A 12 1.31 -1.46 -25.98
CA SER A 12 1.06 -2.41 -24.93
C SER A 12 1.74 -1.88 -23.68
N VAL A 13 0.97 -1.20 -22.83
CA VAL A 13 1.40 -0.76 -21.51
C VAL A 13 1.51 -2.02 -20.67
N ALA A 14 2.63 -2.75 -20.83
CA ALA A 14 2.98 -3.83 -19.93
C ALA A 14 2.98 -3.24 -18.52
N SER A 15 2.11 -3.78 -17.66
CA SER A 15 1.98 -3.35 -16.27
C SER A 15 3.34 -3.56 -15.58
N ALA A 16 4.07 -2.46 -15.38
CA ALA A 16 5.36 -2.55 -14.72
C ALA A 16 5.17 -3.12 -13.30
N PRO A 17 6.05 -4.04 -12.84
CA PRO A 17 5.92 -4.64 -11.53
C PRO A 17 5.94 -3.57 -10.45
N ALA A 18 4.96 -3.63 -9.55
CA ALA A 18 4.87 -2.77 -8.38
C ALA A 18 5.35 -3.55 -7.15
N LEU A 19 6.44 -3.10 -6.54
CA LEU A 19 6.98 -3.66 -5.30
C LEU A 19 6.37 -2.92 -4.11
N THR A 20 5.88 -3.63 -3.10
CA THR A 20 5.42 -2.98 -1.87
C THR A 20 6.63 -2.57 -1.04
N GLN A 21 6.70 -1.31 -0.63
CA GLN A 21 7.80 -0.81 0.21
C GLN A 21 7.53 -1.14 1.69
N SER A 22 8.59 -1.24 2.49
CA SER A 22 8.46 -1.49 3.92
C SER A 22 7.96 -0.23 4.64
N THR A 23 6.75 -0.28 5.18
CA THR A 23 6.15 0.78 6.01
C THR A 23 6.29 0.42 7.50
N PRO A 24 6.21 1.38 8.43
CA PRO A 24 6.19 1.08 9.87
C PRO A 24 5.12 0.04 10.24
N GLU A 25 3.92 0.13 9.64
CA GLU A 25 2.82 -0.81 9.81
C GLU A 25 3.19 -2.20 9.32
N ARG A 26 3.78 -2.32 8.13
CA ARG A 26 4.20 -3.62 7.59
C ARG A 26 5.21 -4.30 8.49
N VAL A 27 6.23 -3.58 8.95
CA VAL A 27 7.25 -4.13 9.86
C VAL A 27 6.64 -4.54 11.19
N ALA A 28 5.86 -3.66 11.82
CA ALA A 28 5.23 -3.96 13.11
C ALA A 28 4.30 -5.16 13.03
N LEU A 29 3.44 -5.23 12.01
CA LEU A 29 2.49 -6.34 11.88
C LEU A 29 3.17 -7.66 11.52
N MET A 30 4.26 -7.64 10.75
CA MET A 30 5.06 -8.83 10.53
C MET A 30 5.67 -9.33 11.84
N ASN A 31 6.23 -8.43 12.67
CA ASN A 31 6.76 -8.80 13.99
C ASN A 31 5.67 -9.35 14.91
N ILE A 32 4.49 -8.72 14.94
CA ILE A 32 3.34 -9.21 15.71
C ILE A 32 2.88 -10.58 15.20
N ALA A 33 2.82 -10.80 13.89
CA ALA A 33 2.49 -12.10 13.31
C ALA A 33 3.52 -13.19 13.70
N SER A 34 4.80 -12.84 13.78
CA SER A 34 5.84 -13.72 14.32
C SER A 34 5.64 -14.01 15.81
N SER A 35 5.26 -13.03 16.62
CA SER A 35 4.94 -13.24 18.05
C SER A 35 3.70 -14.11 18.24
N VAL A 36 2.69 -13.98 17.37
CA VAL A 36 1.52 -14.88 17.36
C VAL A 36 1.97 -16.32 17.12
N LYS A 37 2.82 -16.54 16.11
CA LYS A 37 3.37 -17.88 15.84
C LYS A 37 4.15 -18.42 17.04
N PHE A 38 5.02 -17.60 17.64
CA PHE A 38 5.77 -18.00 18.83
C PHE A 38 4.86 -18.37 20.00
N HIS A 39 3.83 -17.57 20.28
CA HIS A 39 2.84 -17.86 21.31
C HIS A 39 2.07 -19.16 21.03
N GLU A 40 1.69 -19.38 19.77
CA GLU A 40 1.02 -20.63 19.35
C GLU A 40 1.93 -21.84 19.55
N ASP A 41 3.20 -21.75 19.15
CA ASP A 41 4.19 -22.80 19.30
C ASP A 41 4.48 -23.11 20.79
N GLU A 42 4.56 -22.09 21.65
CA GLU A 42 4.86 -22.22 23.08
C GLU A 42 3.65 -22.75 23.89
N HIS A 43 2.47 -22.17 23.69
CA HIS A 43 1.29 -22.45 24.50
C HIS A 43 0.31 -23.45 23.86
N GLN A 44 0.59 -23.91 22.63
CA GLN A 44 -0.25 -24.83 21.87
C GLN A 44 -1.68 -24.30 21.68
N ARG A 45 -1.85 -22.98 21.67
CA ARG A 45 -3.12 -22.28 21.46
C ARG A 45 -2.89 -20.88 20.91
N LEU A 46 -3.90 -20.31 20.27
CA LEU A 46 -3.85 -18.90 19.84
C LEU A 46 -4.00 -17.94 21.02
N PRO A 47 -3.45 -16.73 20.92
CA PRO A 47 -3.71 -15.70 21.91
C PRO A 47 -5.19 -15.27 21.87
N HIS A 48 -5.77 -14.94 23.02
CA HIS A 48 -7.18 -14.53 23.09
C HIS A 48 -7.39 -13.03 22.85
N ASN A 49 -6.36 -12.22 23.08
CA ASN A 49 -6.44 -10.77 23.02
C ASN A 49 -5.05 -10.13 22.87
N TRP A 50 -5.02 -8.81 22.66
CA TRP A 50 -3.77 -8.04 22.58
C TRP A 50 -2.90 -8.10 23.83
N LYS A 51 -3.48 -8.33 25.02
CA LYS A 51 -2.74 -8.37 26.29
C LYS A 51 -1.83 -9.59 26.34
N GLU A 52 -2.36 -10.78 26.01
CA GLU A 52 -1.54 -12.00 25.95
C GLU A 52 -0.37 -11.89 24.97
N LEU A 53 -0.55 -11.19 23.85
CA LEU A 53 0.54 -10.88 22.93
C LEU A 53 1.51 -9.82 23.47
N SER A 54 1.04 -8.89 24.30
CA SER A 54 1.87 -7.85 24.92
C SER A 54 2.76 -8.41 26.02
N ASP A 55 2.30 -9.44 26.74
CA ASP A 55 3.05 -10.10 27.80
C ASP A 55 4.31 -10.82 27.28
N ALA A 56 4.37 -11.11 25.96
CA ALA A 56 5.56 -11.66 25.29
C ALA A 56 6.66 -10.61 25.03
N TRP A 57 6.44 -9.33 25.36
CA TRP A 57 7.38 -8.24 25.13
C TRP A 57 7.78 -7.59 26.46
N GLU A 58 8.95 -6.95 26.47
CA GLU A 58 9.42 -6.20 27.64
C GLU A 58 8.53 -4.99 28.00
N LYS A 59 7.75 -4.50 27.03
CA LYS A 59 6.87 -3.32 27.15
C LYS A 59 5.54 -3.57 26.44
N PRO A 60 4.47 -2.85 26.79
CA PRO A 60 3.21 -2.91 26.06
C PRO A 60 3.39 -2.71 24.55
N LEU A 61 2.61 -3.42 23.72
CA LEU A 61 2.74 -3.37 22.25
C LEU A 61 2.69 -1.95 21.66
N ASP A 62 1.89 -1.06 22.25
CA ASP A 62 1.79 0.33 21.79
C ASP A 62 3.05 1.15 22.13
N GLU A 63 3.83 0.76 23.13
CA GLU A 63 5.13 1.37 23.44
C GLU A 63 6.26 0.79 22.57
N VAL A 64 6.16 -0.50 22.22
CA VAL A 64 7.09 -1.14 21.27
C VAL A 64 6.88 -0.57 19.86
N PHE A 65 5.62 -0.35 19.45
CA PHE A 65 5.25 0.16 18.14
C PHE A 65 4.45 1.47 18.22
N PRO A 66 5.04 2.58 18.70
CA PRO A 66 4.32 3.82 19.01
C PRO A 66 3.72 4.50 17.78
N ARG A 67 4.28 4.26 16.60
CA ARG A 67 3.75 4.78 15.34
C ARG A 67 2.56 4.00 14.82
N VAL A 68 2.41 2.74 15.23
CA VAL A 68 1.39 1.81 14.72
C VAL A 68 0.24 1.68 15.69
N LYS A 69 0.50 1.80 17.01
CA LYS A 69 -0.44 1.58 18.12
C LYS A 69 -1.39 0.40 17.88
N PRO A 70 -0.85 -0.84 17.85
CA PRO A 70 -1.63 -2.05 17.54
C PRO A 70 -2.94 -2.15 18.31
N THR A 71 -2.94 -1.89 19.62
CA THR A 71 -4.14 -2.14 20.46
C THR A 71 -5.25 -1.13 20.20
N VAL A 72 -4.90 0.06 19.70
CA VAL A 72 -5.85 1.13 19.39
C VAL A 72 -6.41 0.97 17.98
N ARG A 73 -5.52 0.81 16.99
CA ARG A 73 -5.84 0.94 15.56
C ARG A 73 -6.22 -0.37 14.87
N TYR A 74 -6.08 -1.49 15.57
CA TYR A 74 -6.39 -2.80 15.04
C TYR A 74 -7.44 -3.48 15.91
N GLU A 75 -8.41 -4.09 15.24
CA GLU A 75 -9.37 -4.97 15.87
C GLU A 75 -8.74 -6.36 15.97
N TYR A 76 -8.84 -6.96 17.15
CA TYR A 76 -8.43 -8.35 17.40
C TYR A 76 -9.64 -9.27 17.31
N PHE A 77 -9.50 -10.42 16.65
CA PHE A 77 -10.57 -11.38 16.48
C PHE A 77 -10.24 -12.67 17.20
N HIS A 78 -11.05 -13.02 18.20
CA HIS A 78 -11.02 -14.32 18.84
C HIS A 78 -12.44 -14.92 18.90
N PRO A 79 -12.67 -16.13 18.36
CA PRO A 79 -11.74 -16.90 17.52
C PRO A 79 -11.38 -16.15 16.22
N PRO A 80 -10.29 -16.55 15.50
CA PRO A 80 -9.94 -15.97 14.22
C PRO A 80 -11.11 -16.03 13.22
N LEU A 81 -11.27 -15.00 12.40
CA LEU A 81 -12.33 -14.95 11.41
C LEU A 81 -11.91 -15.63 10.11
N LEU A 82 -12.74 -16.54 9.61
CA LEU A 82 -12.50 -17.19 8.33
C LEU A 82 -12.97 -16.31 7.17
N LEU A 83 -12.03 -15.82 6.35
CA LEU A 83 -12.33 -15.17 5.08
C LEU A 83 -12.24 -16.16 3.93
N ARG A 84 -13.33 -16.33 3.20
CA ARG A 84 -13.41 -17.22 2.04
C ARG A 84 -13.21 -16.43 0.76
N PHE A 85 -12.15 -16.74 0.01
CA PHE A 85 -12.00 -16.29 -1.36
C PHE A 85 -12.79 -17.20 -2.31
N HIS A 86 -13.12 -16.69 -3.50
CA HIS A 86 -13.62 -17.54 -4.57
C HIS A 86 -12.57 -18.61 -4.92
N GLU A 87 -13.03 -19.84 -5.17
CA GLU A 87 -12.19 -21.00 -5.55
C GLU A 87 -11.32 -21.59 -4.41
N HIS A 88 -11.97 -22.00 -3.31
CA HIS A 88 -11.43 -22.92 -2.28
C HIS A 88 -10.30 -22.41 -1.37
N LYS A 89 -9.85 -21.16 -1.50
CA LYS A 89 -8.89 -20.58 -0.56
C LYS A 89 -9.62 -19.87 0.58
N ALA A 90 -9.47 -20.39 1.79
CA ALA A 90 -9.90 -19.69 3.00
C ALA A 90 -8.67 -19.28 3.81
N ILE A 91 -8.66 -18.07 4.33
CA ILE A 91 -7.64 -17.59 5.27
C ILE A 91 -8.29 -17.30 6.62
N GLU A 92 -7.56 -17.53 7.70
CA GLU A 92 -7.99 -17.09 9.02
C GLU A 92 -7.42 -15.69 9.28
N VAL A 93 -8.21 -14.80 9.84
CA VAL A 93 -7.82 -13.42 10.16
C VAL A 93 -7.86 -13.25 11.67
N LEU A 94 -6.70 -12.97 12.25
CA LEU A 94 -6.54 -12.73 13.68
C LEU A 94 -6.70 -11.26 14.05
N ALA A 95 -6.24 -10.36 13.19
CA ALA A 95 -6.37 -8.92 13.42
C ALA A 95 -6.50 -8.16 12.11
N MET A 96 -7.17 -7.00 12.17
CA MET A 96 -7.33 -6.12 11.01
C MET A 96 -7.29 -4.65 11.42
N THR A 97 -6.77 -3.78 10.55
CA THR A 97 -6.86 -2.32 10.72
C THR A 97 -8.32 -1.86 10.79
N LYS A 98 -8.66 -1.08 11.81
CA LYS A 98 -9.99 -0.49 12.00
C LYS A 98 -10.32 0.54 10.93
N LYS A 99 -9.36 1.40 10.59
CA LYS A 99 -9.48 2.44 9.57
C LYS A 99 -8.73 2.05 8.29
N PRO A 100 -9.35 2.16 7.10
CA PRO A 100 -8.64 1.95 5.84
C PRO A 100 -7.50 2.95 5.68
N MET A 101 -6.38 2.49 5.13
CA MET A 101 -5.19 3.32 4.90
C MET A 101 -4.55 3.04 3.54
N MET A 102 -3.68 3.96 3.13
CA MET A 102 -2.85 3.77 1.93
C MET A 102 -1.70 2.81 2.22
N GLU A 103 -1.21 2.15 1.18
CA GLU A 103 -0.02 1.31 1.14
C GLU A 103 1.03 1.98 0.26
N MET A 104 2.32 1.85 0.63
CA MET A 104 3.41 2.40 -0.14
C MET A 104 3.91 1.38 -1.15
N THR A 105 3.91 1.75 -2.43
CA THR A 105 4.41 0.91 -3.52
C THR A 105 5.49 1.65 -4.30
N SER A 106 6.39 0.89 -4.90
CA SER A 106 7.41 1.36 -5.82
C SER A 106 7.13 0.74 -7.18
N ARG A 107 6.97 1.56 -8.21
CA ARG A 107 6.84 1.09 -9.59
C ARG A 107 8.16 1.29 -10.31
N GLN A 108 8.65 0.24 -10.94
CA GLN A 108 9.76 0.37 -11.87
C GLN A 108 9.25 1.07 -13.14
N SER A 109 9.98 2.08 -13.60
CA SER A 109 9.68 2.80 -14.85
C SER A 109 10.99 2.99 -15.62
N PHE A 110 10.89 3.42 -16.89
CA PHE A 110 12.07 3.73 -17.71
C PHE A 110 13.01 4.77 -17.07
N SER A 111 12.49 5.65 -16.22
CA SER A 111 13.24 6.68 -15.49
C SER A 111 13.63 6.26 -14.05
N GLY A 112 13.56 4.96 -13.74
CA GLY A 112 13.90 4.39 -12.43
C GLY A 112 12.68 4.07 -11.57
N TYR A 113 12.89 3.99 -10.25
CA TYR A 113 11.83 3.67 -9.29
C TYR A 113 11.01 4.90 -8.92
N THR A 114 9.69 4.75 -8.93
CA THR A 114 8.75 5.79 -8.55
C THR A 114 7.88 5.32 -7.39
N THR A 115 7.95 6.05 -6.27
CA THR A 115 7.04 5.84 -5.14
C THR A 115 5.63 6.24 -5.53
N ALA A 116 4.67 5.36 -5.23
CA ALA A 116 3.25 5.56 -5.42
C ALA A 116 2.51 5.06 -4.18
N LEU A 117 1.37 5.69 -3.90
CA LEU A 117 0.46 5.20 -2.87
C LEU A 117 -0.63 4.35 -3.54
N LYS A 118 -0.87 3.16 -3.01
CA LYS A 118 -1.97 2.25 -3.39
C LYS A 118 -3.04 2.33 -2.30
N GLY A 119 -4.33 2.35 -2.63
CA GLY A 119 -5.40 2.30 -1.63
C GLY A 119 -6.60 3.18 -1.93
N PRO A 120 -7.54 3.30 -0.96
CA PRO A 120 -7.46 2.79 0.42
C PRO A 120 -7.63 1.27 0.54
N GLY A 121 -7.08 0.68 1.61
CA GLY A 121 -7.24 -0.73 1.94
C GLY A 121 -6.93 -1.04 3.42
N ARG A 122 -6.95 -2.31 3.79
CA ARG A 122 -6.77 -2.78 5.16
C ARG A 122 -5.66 -3.81 5.26
N TYR A 123 -4.88 -3.72 6.33
CA TYR A 123 -3.93 -4.77 6.69
C TYR A 123 -4.62 -5.83 7.54
N LEU A 124 -4.25 -7.08 7.28
CA LEU A 124 -4.70 -8.28 7.97
C LEU A 124 -3.49 -9.04 8.51
N ILE A 125 -3.54 -9.44 9.77
CA ILE A 125 -2.72 -10.55 10.26
C ILE A 125 -3.50 -11.82 9.96
N ARG A 126 -2.97 -12.64 9.05
CA ARG A 126 -3.66 -13.83 8.56
C ARG A 126 -2.87 -15.11 8.75
N ARG A 127 -3.59 -16.22 8.89
CA ARG A 127 -3.07 -17.58 8.76
C ARG A 127 -3.37 -18.11 7.37
N SER A 128 -2.35 -18.63 6.70
CA SER A 128 -2.52 -19.36 5.45
C SER A 128 -3.08 -20.77 5.71
N PRO A 129 -3.66 -21.44 4.70
CA PRO A 129 -4.11 -22.83 4.81
C PRO A 129 -3.00 -23.79 5.27
N GLU A 130 -1.74 -23.47 4.95
CA GLU A 130 -0.55 -24.24 5.35
C GLU A 130 -0.14 -23.96 6.80
N GLY A 131 -0.93 -23.18 7.55
CA GLY A 131 -0.69 -22.85 8.95
C GLY A 131 0.24 -21.67 9.19
N GLY A 132 0.77 -21.04 8.13
CA GLY A 132 1.73 -19.94 8.23
C GLY A 132 1.08 -18.60 8.55
N TRP A 133 1.59 -17.90 9.57
CA TRP A 133 1.17 -16.53 9.91
C TRP A 133 1.91 -15.49 9.05
N GLY A 134 1.18 -14.47 8.60
CA GLY A 134 1.74 -13.39 7.81
C GLY A 134 0.84 -12.19 7.69
N LEU A 135 1.32 -11.21 6.94
CA LEU A 135 0.60 -9.97 6.65
C LEU A 135 0.00 -10.03 5.25
N GLU A 136 -1.25 -9.58 5.13
CA GLU A 136 -1.87 -9.30 3.84
C GLU A 136 -2.47 -7.89 3.83
N TRP A 137 -2.35 -7.21 2.70
CA TRP A 137 -3.04 -5.95 2.47
C TRP A 137 -4.10 -6.16 1.39
N LEU A 138 -5.35 -5.81 1.69
CA LEU A 138 -6.47 -5.90 0.76
C LEU A 138 -7.07 -4.53 0.50
N ASP A 139 -7.34 -4.23 -0.78
CA ASP A 139 -8.07 -3.03 -1.20
C ASP A 139 -9.44 -2.96 -0.50
N GLU A 140 -9.92 -1.77 -0.14
CA GLU A 140 -11.14 -1.60 0.67
C GLU A 140 -12.38 -2.20 0.00
N SER A 141 -12.49 -2.09 -1.32
CA SER A 141 -13.57 -2.72 -2.09
C SER A 141 -13.52 -4.25 -2.00
N ARG A 142 -12.32 -4.82 -2.04
CA ARG A 142 -12.12 -6.27 -1.99
C ARG A 142 -12.42 -6.82 -0.60
N ILE A 143 -11.95 -6.16 0.46
CA ILE A 143 -12.27 -6.58 1.82
C ILE A 143 -13.78 -6.48 2.07
N GLN A 144 -14.46 -5.42 1.63
CA GLN A 144 -15.93 -5.31 1.78
C GLN A 144 -16.68 -6.48 1.13
N GLN A 145 -16.28 -6.88 -0.08
CA GLN A 145 -16.86 -8.04 -0.76
C GLN A 145 -16.64 -9.33 0.04
N LEU A 146 -15.40 -9.59 0.47
CA LEU A 146 -15.05 -10.81 1.20
C LEU A 146 -15.65 -10.85 2.61
N TRP A 147 -15.73 -9.70 3.29
CA TRP A 147 -16.15 -9.61 4.69
C TRP A 147 -17.63 -9.96 4.89
N SER A 148 -18.45 -9.75 3.85
CA SER A 148 -19.85 -10.17 3.85
C SER A 148 -20.03 -11.66 4.20
N THR A 149 -19.04 -12.50 3.87
CA THR A 149 -19.06 -13.95 4.14
C THR A 149 -18.87 -14.30 5.63
N THR A 150 -18.40 -13.36 6.45
CA THR A 150 -18.11 -13.58 7.87
C THR A 150 -19.32 -13.45 8.78
N GLY A 151 -20.42 -12.87 8.29
CA GLY A 151 -21.59 -12.54 9.11
C GLY A 151 -21.33 -11.43 10.15
N ARG A 152 -20.19 -10.74 10.11
CA ARG A 152 -19.84 -9.63 10.99
C ARG A 152 -19.73 -8.32 10.21
N ALA A 153 -20.06 -7.21 10.86
CA ALA A 153 -19.76 -5.90 10.30
C ALA A 153 -18.24 -5.68 10.22
N LEU A 154 -17.80 -4.82 9.30
CA LEU A 154 -16.42 -4.33 9.32
C LEU A 154 -16.18 -3.54 10.61
N PRO A 155 -14.96 -3.60 11.19
CA PRO A 155 -14.60 -2.80 12.35
C PRO A 155 -14.84 -1.31 12.11
N ILE A 156 -15.36 -0.65 13.15
CA ILE A 156 -15.62 0.79 13.15
C ILE A 156 -14.27 1.50 13.01
N PRO A 157 -14.11 2.43 12.06
CA PRO A 157 -12.90 3.21 11.92
C PRO A 157 -12.55 3.93 13.22
N ASP A 158 -11.28 3.85 13.62
CA ASP A 158 -10.77 4.62 14.73
C ASP A 158 -10.74 6.13 14.43
N THR A 159 -10.69 6.95 15.48
CA THR A 159 -10.60 8.41 15.37
C THR A 159 -9.15 8.90 15.17
N GLU A 160 -8.16 8.01 15.01
CA GLU A 160 -6.78 8.44 14.88
C GLU A 160 -6.56 9.17 13.54
N PRO A 161 -5.68 10.18 13.52
CA PRO A 161 -5.35 10.90 12.30
C PRO A 161 -4.71 9.97 11.24
N GLU A 162 -4.63 10.49 10.01
CA GLU A 162 -3.85 9.85 8.96
C GLU A 162 -2.40 9.63 9.43
N ARG A 163 -1.77 8.54 8.99
CA ARG A 163 -0.40 8.21 9.40
C ARG A 163 0.58 9.24 8.85
N ASP A 164 1.50 9.72 9.67
CA ASP A 164 2.52 10.70 9.28
C ASP A 164 3.28 10.30 8.02
N TRP A 165 3.60 9.01 7.87
CA TRP A 165 4.32 8.51 6.70
C TRP A 165 3.47 8.59 5.42
N VAL A 166 2.15 8.41 5.51
CA VAL A 166 1.23 8.56 4.37
C VAL A 166 1.20 10.02 3.95
N THR A 167 1.08 10.95 4.89
CA THR A 167 1.09 12.39 4.63
C THR A 167 2.43 12.82 3.99
N LYS A 168 3.57 12.32 4.50
CA LYS A 168 4.91 12.56 3.91
C LYS A 168 5.06 11.96 2.52
N ALA A 169 4.56 10.76 2.29
CA ALA A 169 4.61 10.13 0.97
C ALA A 169 3.76 10.93 -0.04
N ARG A 170 2.57 11.37 0.37
CA ARG A 170 1.67 12.19 -0.46
C ARG A 170 2.31 13.52 -0.83
N SER A 171 2.90 14.23 0.13
CA SER A 171 3.59 15.50 -0.14
C SER A 171 4.80 15.32 -1.07
N THR A 172 5.56 14.25 -0.89
CA THR A 172 6.70 13.91 -1.76
C THR A 172 6.24 13.63 -3.20
N ILE A 173 5.17 12.86 -3.37
CA ILE A 173 4.59 12.58 -4.70
C ILE A 173 4.11 13.86 -5.38
N ILE A 174 3.39 14.72 -4.65
CA ILE A 174 2.90 16.00 -5.19
C ILE A 174 4.07 16.91 -5.55
N GLY A 175 5.05 17.07 -4.66
CA GLY A 175 6.24 17.89 -4.90
C GLY A 175 7.02 17.43 -6.12
N ARG A 176 7.21 16.12 -6.29
CA ARG A 176 7.86 15.54 -7.48
C ARG A 176 7.07 15.84 -8.75
N LYS A 177 5.73 15.73 -8.73
CA LYS A 177 4.89 16.08 -9.89
C LYS A 177 5.04 17.55 -10.28
N ILE A 178 4.98 18.46 -9.30
CA ILE A 178 5.16 19.90 -9.53
C ILE A 178 6.54 20.18 -10.16
N LEU A 179 7.60 19.58 -9.62
CA LEU A 179 8.95 19.73 -10.15
C LEU A 179 9.04 19.30 -11.62
N TRP A 180 8.48 18.14 -11.97
CA TRP A 180 8.45 17.66 -13.36
C TRP A 180 7.62 18.57 -14.28
N SER A 181 6.47 19.08 -13.81
CA SER A 181 5.66 20.02 -14.58
C SER A 181 6.41 21.32 -14.87
N LEU A 182 7.11 21.88 -13.88
CA LEU A 182 7.93 23.08 -14.07
C LEU A 182 9.09 22.83 -15.03
N ALA A 183 9.79 21.70 -14.90
CA ALA A 183 10.86 21.32 -15.82
C ALA A 183 10.35 21.19 -17.27
N ALA A 184 9.19 20.58 -17.47
CA ALA A 184 8.57 20.45 -18.79
C ALA A 184 8.20 21.81 -19.39
N VAL A 185 7.58 22.70 -18.62
CA VAL A 185 7.24 24.07 -19.07
C VAL A 185 8.49 24.85 -19.45
N PHE A 186 9.55 24.77 -18.63
CA PHE A 186 10.83 25.41 -18.93
C PHE A 186 11.46 24.88 -20.22
N LEU A 187 11.47 23.56 -20.42
CA LEU A 187 12.00 22.91 -21.62
C LEU A 187 11.23 23.35 -22.87
N ILE A 188 9.90 23.37 -22.82
CA ILE A 188 9.04 23.82 -23.93
C ILE A 188 9.32 25.29 -24.26
N GLY A 189 9.43 26.15 -23.24
CA GLY A 189 9.78 27.56 -23.42
C GLY A 189 11.15 27.75 -24.07
N TRP A 190 12.16 27.02 -23.60
CA TRP A 190 13.51 27.01 -24.18
C TRP A 190 13.52 26.55 -25.65
N MET A 191 12.80 25.47 -25.97
CA MET A 191 12.65 24.98 -27.34
C MET A 191 11.98 26.03 -28.23
N ALA A 192 10.92 26.69 -27.76
CA ALA A 192 10.24 27.73 -28.52
C ALA A 192 11.15 28.94 -28.82
N ILE A 193 11.92 29.39 -27.82
CA ILE A 193 12.88 30.51 -27.98
C ILE A 193 14.01 30.12 -28.94
N SER A 194 14.59 28.93 -28.77
CA SER A 194 15.69 28.47 -29.64
C SER A 194 15.24 28.32 -31.09
N MET A 195 14.02 27.81 -31.35
CA MET A 195 13.45 27.76 -32.70
C MET A 195 13.21 29.15 -33.29
N LYS A 196 12.69 30.11 -32.51
CA LYS A 196 12.52 31.49 -32.97
C LYS A 196 13.86 32.14 -33.36
N ARG A 197 14.89 31.96 -32.54
CA ARG A 197 16.25 32.47 -32.82
C ARG A 197 16.85 31.84 -34.08
N ARG A 198 16.72 30.52 -34.26
CA ARG A 198 17.16 29.82 -35.48
C ARG A 198 16.45 30.32 -36.73
N ARG A 199 15.12 30.54 -36.65
CA ARG A 199 14.34 31.09 -37.77
C ARG A 199 14.74 32.53 -38.12
N ALA A 200 15.05 33.37 -37.12
CA ALA A 200 15.52 34.73 -37.36
C ALA A 200 16.88 34.71 -38.08
N ALA A 201 17.84 33.92 -37.59
CA ALA A 201 19.16 33.78 -38.21
C ALA A 201 19.10 33.25 -39.66
N MET A 202 18.15 32.38 -39.99
CA MET A 202 17.96 31.91 -41.37
C MET A 202 17.37 32.99 -42.30
N LYS A 203 16.57 33.92 -41.78
CA LYS A 203 16.03 35.03 -42.57
C LYS A 203 17.10 36.05 -42.91
N ASP A 204 18.03 36.30 -42.00
CA ASP A 204 19.13 37.25 -42.20
C ASP A 204 20.20 36.73 -43.20
N ALA A 205 20.17 35.43 -43.51
CA ALA A 205 21.11 34.78 -44.42
C ALA A 205 20.61 34.68 -45.88
N LEU A 206 19.37 35.09 -46.17
CA LEU A 206 18.74 35.10 -47.50
C LEU A 206 18.65 36.53 -48.04
#